data_AF-A0A7V9PQV7-F1
#
_entry.id   AF-A0A7V9PQV7-F1
#
_cell.length_a   1.000
_cell.length_b   1.000
_cell.length_c   1.000
_cell.angle_alpha   90.00
_cell.angle_beta   90.00
_cell.angle_gamma   90.00
#
_symmetry.space_group_name_H-M   'P 1'
#
loop_
_entity.id
_entity.type
_entity.pdbx_description
1 polymer ?
#
loop_
_entity_poly.entity_id
_entity_poly.type
_entity_poly.pdbx_seq_one_letter_code
_entity_poly.pdbx_strand_id
1 'polypeptide(L)'
;MSETVVSDRRATWSEVAARRAELRSKALDCGLSEPRLRDDGAVIVHAPDGGYRLTGRFATEAAGVVGTYVHVLTDDVPAAKTDAPPL
;
A
#
# COMPACT_ATOMS: atom_id res chain seq x y z
N MET A 1 -4.23 -20.90 22.97
CA MET A 1 -3.28 -20.18 22.11
C MET A 1 -4.06 -19.74 20.90
N SER A 2 -4.29 -18.44 20.73
CA SER A 2 -5.14 -17.91 19.67
C SER A 2 -4.51 -18.24 18.31
N GLU A 3 -5.20 -19.00 17.47
CA GLU A 3 -4.85 -19.17 16.06
C GLU A 3 -4.93 -17.81 15.38
N THR A 4 -3.78 -17.19 15.13
CA THR A 4 -3.70 -16.06 14.23
C THR A 4 -3.97 -16.63 12.83
N VAL A 5 -5.22 -16.60 12.39
CA VAL A 5 -5.57 -16.81 10.98
C VAL A 5 -4.95 -15.63 10.22
N VAL A 6 -3.69 -15.78 9.83
CA VAL A 6 -3.09 -14.92 8.81
C VAL A 6 -3.79 -15.34 7.53
N SER A 7 -4.92 -14.70 7.23
CA SER A 7 -5.54 -14.85 5.94
C SER A 7 -4.52 -14.32 4.92
N ASP A 8 -3.92 -15.22 4.13
CA ASP A 8 -3.07 -14.91 2.97
C ASP A 8 -3.81 -14.11 1.87
N ARG A 9 -5.06 -13.74 2.16
CA ARG A 9 -5.88 -12.90 1.31
C ARG A 9 -5.24 -11.51 1.19
N ARG A 10 -5.10 -11.07 -0.06
CA ARG A 10 -4.78 -9.70 -0.40
C ARG A 10 -6.04 -8.83 -0.41
N ALA A 11 -5.91 -7.59 0.03
CA ALA A 11 -6.97 -6.59 -0.02
C ALA A 11 -7.39 -6.33 -1.47
N THR A 12 -8.69 -6.27 -1.69
CA THR A 12 -9.28 -5.92 -2.99
C THR A 12 -9.16 -4.42 -3.25
N TRP A 13 -9.33 -4.02 -4.51
CA TRP A 13 -9.37 -2.59 -4.88
C TRP A 13 -10.36 -1.80 -4.03
N SER A 14 -11.59 -2.30 -3.86
CA SER A 14 -12.65 -1.61 -3.11
C SER A 14 -12.32 -1.45 -1.63
N GLU A 15 -11.67 -2.44 -1.01
CA GLU A 15 -11.24 -2.38 0.39
C GLU A 15 -10.16 -1.32 0.60
N VAL A 16 -9.20 -1.22 -0.33
CA VAL A 16 -8.17 -0.18 -0.30
C VAL A 16 -8.77 1.19 -0.62
N ALA A 17 -9.65 1.27 -1.63
CA ALA A 17 -10.31 2.50 -2.04
C ALA A 17 -11.21 3.10 -0.95
N ALA A 18 -11.83 2.27 -0.11
CA ALA A 18 -12.62 2.73 1.02
C ALA A 18 -11.78 3.47 2.08
N ARG A 19 -10.45 3.26 2.09
CA ARG A 19 -9.52 3.80 3.10
C ARG A 19 -8.52 4.82 2.55
N ARG A 20 -8.81 5.39 1.38
CA ARG A 20 -7.95 6.34 0.63
C ARG A 20 -7.32 7.43 1.49
N ALA A 21 -8.12 8.18 2.24
CA ALA A 21 -7.63 9.29 3.04
C ALA A 21 -6.67 8.85 4.15
N GLU A 22 -7.00 7.76 4.86
CA GLU A 22 -6.17 7.19 5.91
C GLU A 22 -4.84 6.66 5.35
N LEU A 23 -4.89 5.95 4.24
CA LEU A 23 -3.71 5.42 3.55
C LEU A 23 -2.80 6.53 3.03
N ARG A 24 -3.37 7.62 2.50
CA ARG A 24 -2.58 8.78 2.08
C ARG A 24 -1.87 9.45 3.25
N SER A 25 -2.53 9.58 4.39
CA SER A 25 -1.88 10.09 5.62
C SER A 25 -0.73 9.18 6.05
N LYS A 26 -0.95 7.86 6.08
CA LYS A 26 0.08 6.88 6.46
C LYS A 26 1.28 6.86 5.50
N ALA A 27 1.05 7.05 4.20
CA ALA A 27 2.13 7.17 3.23
C ALA A 27 3.02 8.37 3.56
N LEU A 28 2.41 9.54 3.82
CA LEU A 28 3.15 10.75 4.21
C LEU A 28 3.93 10.56 5.52
N ASP A 29 3.31 9.95 6.54
CA ASP A 29 3.98 9.65 7.82
C ASP A 29 5.18 8.71 7.66
N CYS A 30 5.16 7.86 6.63
CA CYS A 30 6.26 6.97 6.27
C CYS A 30 7.32 7.66 5.38
N GLY A 31 7.16 8.94 5.05
CA GLY A 31 8.05 9.66 4.13
C GLY A 31 7.89 9.23 2.67
N LEU A 32 6.76 8.63 2.33
CA LEU A 32 6.40 8.25 0.96
C LEU A 32 5.53 9.33 0.33
N SER A 33 5.60 9.42 -0.99
CA SER A 33 4.85 10.42 -1.75
C SER A 33 4.12 9.79 -2.93
N GLU A 34 3.20 10.57 -3.49
CA GLU A 34 2.38 10.20 -4.65
C GLU A 34 1.75 8.80 -4.58
N PRO A 35 1.06 8.45 -3.47
CA PRO A 35 0.41 7.15 -3.38
C PRO A 35 -0.70 7.06 -4.45
N ARG A 36 -0.68 5.99 -5.25
CA ARG A 36 -1.64 5.68 -6.33
C ARG A 36 -2.23 4.28 -6.15
N LEU A 37 -3.47 4.07 -6.54
CA LEU A 37 -4.15 2.77 -6.44
C LEU A 37 -4.32 2.15 -7.82
N ARG A 38 -3.61 1.04 -8.06
CA ARG A 38 -3.74 0.24 -9.29
C ARG A 38 -5.00 -0.62 -9.26
N ASP A 39 -5.55 -0.95 -10.41
CA ASP A 39 -6.81 -1.69 -10.59
C ASP A 39 -6.86 -3.06 -9.89
N ASP A 40 -5.70 -3.71 -9.67
CA ASP A 40 -5.59 -4.97 -8.93
C ASP A 40 -5.54 -4.79 -7.40
N GLY A 41 -5.75 -3.56 -6.91
CA GLY A 41 -5.68 -3.19 -5.49
C GLY A 41 -4.25 -3.00 -4.98
N ALA A 42 -3.22 -2.95 -5.84
CA ALA A 42 -1.87 -2.58 -5.41
C ALA A 42 -1.79 -1.08 -5.12
N VAL A 43 -1.05 -0.72 -4.07
CA VAL A 43 -0.69 0.67 -3.81
C VAL A 43 0.70 0.93 -4.36
N ILE A 44 0.82 1.87 -5.30
CA ILE A 44 2.09 2.34 -5.83
C ILE A 44 2.49 3.59 -5.03
N VAL A 45 3.74 3.68 -4.60
CA VAL A 45 4.30 4.81 -3.87
C VAL A 45 5.62 5.24 -4.47
N HIS A 46 5.93 6.52 -4.36
CA HIS A 46 7.28 7.03 -4.58
C HIS A 46 8.05 7.03 -3.27
N ALA A 47 9.27 6.48 -3.30
CA ALA A 47 10.18 6.44 -2.15
C ALA A 47 11.55 7.02 -2.54
N PRO A 48 12.10 7.97 -1.78
CA PRO A 48 13.46 8.45 -2.01
C PRO A 48 14.48 7.34 -1.67
N ASP A 49 15.52 7.21 -2.50
CA ASP A 49 16.70 6.37 -2.29
C ASP A 49 16.42 4.90 -1.90
N GLY A 50 15.90 4.11 -2.84
CA GLY A 50 15.79 2.65 -2.73
C GLY A 50 14.71 2.12 -1.78
N GLY A 51 14.16 2.96 -0.88
CA GLY A 51 12.80 2.90 -0.34
C GLY A 51 12.33 1.66 0.45
N TYR A 52 13.07 0.55 0.46
CA TYR A 52 12.57 -0.77 0.85
C TYR A 52 12.09 -0.84 2.31
N ARG A 53 12.77 -0.10 3.21
CA ARG A 53 12.35 0.00 4.62
C ARG A 53 11.09 0.85 4.80
N LEU A 54 10.96 1.92 4.01
CA LEU A 54 9.81 2.83 4.08
C LEU A 54 8.55 2.14 3.52
N THR A 55 8.70 1.44 2.39
CA THR A 55 7.60 0.70 1.78
C THR A 55 7.16 -0.49 2.62
N GLY A 56 8.10 -1.22 3.23
CA GLY A 56 7.78 -2.29 4.17
C GLY A 56 7.00 -1.79 5.39
N ARG A 57 7.44 -0.67 6.00
CA ARG A 57 6.72 -0.03 7.11
C ARG A 57 5.31 0.40 6.69
N PHE A 58 5.18 1.05 5.53
CA PHE A 58 3.89 1.46 5.02
C PHE A 58 2.96 0.28 4.74
N ALA A 59 3.46 -0.83 4.21
CA ALA A 59 2.66 -2.03 3.98
C ALA A 59 2.07 -2.58 5.29
N THR A 60 2.85 -2.57 6.39
CA THR A 60 2.36 -2.96 7.72
C THR A 60 1.28 -2.01 8.23
N GLU A 61 1.50 -0.70 8.16
CA GLU A 61 0.53 0.31 8.59
C GLU A 61 -0.76 0.25 7.75
N ALA A 62 -0.63 0.11 6.43
CA ALA A 62 -1.74 -0.02 5.50
C ALA A 62 -2.57 -1.29 5.78
N ALA A 63 -1.90 -2.41 6.10
CA ALA A 63 -2.60 -3.62 6.52
C ALA A 63 -3.36 -3.42 7.83
N GLY A 64 -2.83 -2.63 8.76
CA GLY A 64 -3.54 -2.24 10.00
C GLY A 64 -4.78 -1.38 9.73
N VAL A 65 -4.73 -0.47 8.76
CA VAL A 65 -5.86 0.39 8.37
C VAL A 65 -6.94 -0.40 7.62
N VAL A 66 -6.54 -1.24 6.66
CA VAL A 66 -7.47 -2.00 5.82
C VAL A 66 -7.97 -3.26 6.52
N GLY A 67 -7.21 -3.78 7.50
CA GLY A 67 -7.51 -5.03 8.21
C GLY A 67 -7.10 -6.29 7.43
N THR A 68 -6.32 -6.15 6.35
CA THR A 68 -5.88 -7.23 5.46
C THR A 68 -4.62 -6.81 4.72
N TYR A 69 -3.81 -7.75 4.24
CA TYR A 69 -2.57 -7.48 3.52
C TYR A 69 -2.79 -6.55 2.32
N VAL A 70 -2.07 -5.42 2.29
CA VAL A 70 -2.03 -4.47 1.17
C VAL A 70 -0.72 -4.67 0.42
N HIS A 71 -0.82 -4.95 -0.88
CA HIS A 71 0.36 -5.08 -1.73
C HIS A 71 0.88 -3.69 -2.12
N VAL A 72 2.15 -3.42 -1.81
CA VAL A 72 2.79 -2.12 -2.05
C VAL A 72 3.92 -2.27 -3.05
N LEU A 73 3.97 -1.37 -4.03
CA LEU A 73 5.00 -1.28 -5.06
C LEU A 73 5.66 0.09 -5.00
N THR A 74 6.97 0.14 -5.22
CA THR A 74 7.67 1.37 -5.55
C THR A 74 7.48 1.72 -7.03
N ASP A 75 7.55 2.98 -7.39
CA ASP A 75 7.35 3.45 -8.77
C ASP A 75 8.56 3.22 -9.71
N ASP A 76 9.70 2.79 -9.16
CA ASP A 76 10.92 2.46 -9.89
C ASP A 76 10.91 1.09 -10.58
N VAL A 77 9.93 0.22 -10.27
CA VAL A 77 9.81 -1.11 -10.90
C VAL A 77 8.94 -1.09 -12.18
N PRO A 78 9.22 -1.95 -13.18
CA PRO A 78 8.42 -2.01 -14.41
C PRO A 78 6.92 -2.21 -14.18
N ALA A 79 6.54 -2.96 -13.14
CA ALA A 79 5.15 -3.23 -12.78
C ALA A 79 4.37 -1.98 -12.32
N ALA A 80 5.08 -0.89 -11.96
CA ALA A 80 4.48 0.35 -11.47
C ALA A 80 4.27 1.41 -12.55
N LYS A 81 4.70 1.15 -13.81
CA LYS A 81 4.57 2.07 -14.96
C LYS A 81 3.14 2.15 -15.54
N THR A 82 2.14 1.86 -14.74
CA THR A 82 0.72 1.91 -15.15
C THR A 82 0.11 3.22 -14.67
N ASP A 83 -0.78 3.79 -15.48
CA ASP A 83 -1.56 4.96 -15.06
C ASP A 83 -2.55 4.52 -13.98
N ALA A 84 -2.40 5.06 -12.78
CA ALA A 84 -3.18 4.68 -11.62
C ALA A 84 -3.68 5.94 -10.90
N PRO A 85 -4.98 6.01 -10.55
CA PRO A 85 -5.51 7.18 -9.86
C PRO A 85 -4.82 7.39 -8.51
N PRO A 86 -4.62 8.66 -8.08
CA PRO A 86 -4.13 8.97 -6.73
C PRO A 86 -4.99 8.30 -5.67
N LEU A 87 -4.39 7.89 -4.55
CA LEU A 87 -5.11 7.43 -3.36
C LEU A 87 -5.94 8.58 -2.77
#